data_AF-A0A0J8UEA6-F1
#
_entry.id   AF-A0A0J8UEA6-F1
#
_cell.length_a   1.000
_cell.length_b   1.000
_cell.length_c   1.000
_cell.angle_alpha   90.00
_cell.angle_beta   90.00
_cell.angle_gamma   90.00
#
_symmetry.space_group_name_H-M   'P 1'
#
loop_
_entity.id
_entity.type
_entity.pdbx_description
1 polymer ?
#
loop_
_entity_poly.entity_id
_entity_poly.type
_entity_poly.pdbx_seq_one_letter_code
_entity_poly.pdbx_strand_id
1 'polypeptide(L)'
;MSLINSNWNDSIDSIRNTSRYSAAEIGEDQLPGAYLETDGDDLVVGAVEYLHFANERGDLEGLTDDGWLTDSGLRKAEETMKKLLKDAGVPGADTLSVSDQTGGDDPHVDFSIAIPADSNASVGQVVDQVVHPFCAVVQNVTDPGTFGSPYLWSEVSR
;
A
#
# COMPACT_ATOMS: atom_id res chain seq x y z
N MET A 1 18.79 -11.84 5.12
CA MET A 1 18.24 -12.24 3.81
C MET A 1 16.74 -12.09 3.93
N SER A 2 16.09 -11.37 3.01
CA SER A 2 14.63 -11.29 2.98
C SER A 2 14.05 -12.71 2.79
N LEU A 3 12.88 -12.96 3.39
CA LEU A 3 12.18 -14.25 3.27
C LEU A 3 11.84 -14.53 1.80
N ILE A 4 11.42 -13.49 1.08
CA ILE A 4 11.12 -13.53 -0.35
C ILE A 4 12.35 -13.95 -1.17
N ASN A 5 13.53 -13.42 -0.85
CA ASN A 5 14.77 -13.81 -1.55
C ASN A 5 15.14 -15.28 -1.34
N SER A 6 14.69 -15.90 -0.24
CA SER A 6 14.95 -17.32 0.04
C SER A 6 13.97 -18.25 -0.68
N ASN A 7 12.76 -17.77 -0.96
CA ASN A 7 11.66 -18.53 -1.57
C ASN A 7 11.36 -18.09 -3.02
N TRP A 8 12.24 -17.31 -3.65
CA TRP A 8 11.99 -16.61 -4.92
C TRP A 8 11.43 -17.50 -6.04
N ASN A 9 11.90 -18.75 -6.11
CA ASN A 9 11.51 -19.73 -7.12
C ASN A 9 10.40 -20.70 -6.66
N ASP A 10 9.96 -20.61 -5.40
CA ASP A 10 8.92 -21.45 -4.85
C ASP A 10 7.54 -20.96 -5.30
N SER A 11 6.54 -21.84 -5.21
CA SER A 11 5.13 -21.46 -5.42
C SER A 11 4.74 -20.35 -4.45
N ILE A 12 3.92 -19.40 -4.92
CA ILE A 12 3.33 -18.36 -4.06
C ILE A 12 2.56 -18.94 -2.85
N ASP A 13 2.06 -20.17 -2.96
CA ASP A 13 1.36 -20.83 -1.86
C ASP A 13 2.28 -21.15 -0.67
N SER A 14 3.60 -21.14 -0.87
CA SER A 14 4.58 -21.32 0.20
C SER A 14 4.56 -20.19 1.24
N ILE A 15 4.06 -19.01 0.87
CA ILE A 15 3.98 -17.84 1.75
C ILE A 15 2.54 -17.49 2.17
N ARG A 16 1.52 -18.22 1.69
CA ARG A 16 0.10 -18.06 2.06
C ARG A 16 -0.26 -18.60 3.46
N ASN A 17 0.68 -19.21 4.18
CA ASN A 17 0.38 -19.94 5.42
C ASN A 17 0.99 -19.31 6.68
N THR A 18 1.42 -18.05 6.60
CA THR A 18 2.17 -17.42 7.70
C THR A 18 1.91 -15.92 7.78
N SER A 19 2.14 -15.41 8.99
CA SER A 19 2.04 -14.04 9.49
C SER A 19 2.39 -12.93 8.50
N ARG A 20 1.88 -11.72 8.78
CA ARG A 20 2.28 -10.47 8.11
C ARG A 20 3.80 -10.33 8.00
N TYR A 21 4.29 -10.20 6.77
CA TYR A 21 5.67 -9.89 6.43
C TYR A 21 5.84 -8.38 6.30
N SER A 22 6.91 -7.86 6.88
CA SER A 22 7.29 -6.45 6.83
C SER A 22 7.99 -6.07 5.52
N ALA A 23 8.09 -4.76 5.27
CA ALA A 23 8.84 -4.15 4.18
C ALA A 23 10.22 -4.79 3.93
N ALA A 24 11.02 -4.96 4.98
CA ALA A 24 12.36 -5.57 4.87
C ALA A 24 12.34 -7.06 4.51
N GLU A 25 11.29 -7.78 4.89
CA GLU A 25 11.11 -9.19 4.55
C GLU A 25 10.68 -9.37 3.10
N ILE A 26 10.01 -8.36 2.52
CA ILE A 26 9.53 -8.38 1.14
C ILE A 26 10.42 -7.63 0.15
N GLY A 27 11.49 -6.99 0.61
CA GLY A 27 12.46 -6.29 -0.25
C GLY A 27 12.13 -4.81 -0.52
N GLU A 28 11.19 -4.24 0.23
CA GLU A 28 10.67 -2.88 0.08
C GLU A 28 11.17 -1.96 1.20
N ASP A 29 12.46 -2.03 1.53
CA ASP A 29 13.09 -1.24 2.61
C ASP A 29 12.88 0.27 2.48
N GLN A 30 12.54 0.76 1.28
CA GLN A 30 12.28 2.17 1.00
C GLN A 30 10.86 2.61 1.37
N LEU A 31 9.95 1.67 1.64
CA LEU A 31 8.60 1.92 2.11
C LEU A 31 8.35 1.14 3.42
N PRO A 32 8.78 1.67 4.59
CA PRO A 32 8.73 0.94 5.86
C PRO A 32 7.34 0.46 6.28
N GLY A 33 6.29 1.13 5.82
CA GLY A 33 4.89 0.76 6.06
C GLY A 33 4.39 -0.39 5.20
N ALA A 34 5.15 -0.83 4.19
CA ALA A 34 4.76 -1.92 3.29
C ALA A 34 4.69 -3.26 4.02
N TYR A 35 3.74 -4.10 3.59
CA TYR A 35 3.56 -5.43 4.14
C TYR A 35 2.92 -6.39 3.13
N LEU A 36 3.09 -7.68 3.40
CA LEU A 36 2.43 -8.77 2.69
C LEU A 36 1.82 -9.72 3.73
N GLU A 37 0.54 -10.03 3.63
CA GLU A 37 -0.14 -10.90 4.59
C GLU A 37 -1.19 -11.78 3.92
N THR A 38 -1.66 -12.79 4.66
CA THR A 38 -2.77 -13.64 4.20
C THR A 38 -4.06 -13.19 4.87
N ASP A 39 -5.09 -12.90 4.08
CA ASP A 39 -6.44 -12.62 4.54
C ASP A 39 -7.41 -13.68 4.00
N GLY A 40 -7.77 -14.64 4.86
CA GLY A 40 -8.52 -15.82 4.45
C GLY A 40 -7.71 -16.69 3.46
N ASP A 41 -8.23 -16.83 2.24
CA ASP A 41 -7.56 -17.55 1.15
C ASP A 41 -6.73 -16.61 0.25
N ASP A 42 -6.88 -15.30 0.41
CA ASP A 42 -6.24 -14.29 -0.43
C ASP A 42 -4.88 -13.86 0.15
N LEU A 43 -3.95 -13.56 -0.75
CA LEU A 43 -2.69 -12.91 -0.39
C LEU A 43 -2.87 -11.41 -0.63
N VAL A 44 -2.55 -10.60 0.36
CA VAL A 44 -2.77 -9.15 0.34
C VAL A 44 -1.42 -8.46 0.45
N VAL A 45 -1.17 -7.50 -0.43
CA VAL A 45 -0.10 -6.52 -0.26
C VAL A 45 -0.72 -5.21 0.17
N GLY A 46 -0.11 -4.55 1.14
CA GLY A 46 -0.55 -3.24 1.58
C GLY A 46 0.57 -2.36 2.10
N ALA A 47 0.23 -1.13 2.43
CA ALA A 47 1.14 -0.13 2.98
C ALA A 47 0.42 0.79 3.96
N VAL A 48 1.03 1.01 5.12
CA VAL A 48 0.59 1.97 6.14
C VAL A 48 1.29 3.30 5.94
N GLU A 49 0.50 4.35 5.73
CA GLU A 49 0.97 5.71 5.48
C GLU A 49 0.52 6.64 6.61
N TYR A 50 1.51 7.20 7.31
CA TYR A 50 1.26 8.13 8.41
C TYR A 50 0.93 9.52 7.87
N LEU A 51 -0.13 10.14 8.40
CA LEU A 51 -0.64 11.42 7.93
C LEU A 51 0.15 12.62 8.48
N HIS A 52 1.09 12.39 9.41
CA HIS A 52 1.83 13.45 10.09
C HIS A 52 2.47 14.44 9.12
N PHE A 53 3.19 13.95 8.11
CA PHE A 53 3.84 14.82 7.11
C PHE A 53 2.84 15.63 6.28
N ALA A 54 1.74 15.01 5.86
CA ALA A 54 0.71 15.68 5.08
C ALA A 54 -0.05 16.73 5.91
N ASN A 55 -0.28 16.44 7.20
CA ASN A 55 -0.86 17.37 8.16
C ASN A 55 0.07 18.58 8.40
N GLU A 56 1.37 18.36 8.64
CA GLU A 56 2.34 19.45 8.86
C GLU A 56 2.48 20.40 7.66
N ARG A 57 2.34 19.87 6.44
CA ARG A 57 2.36 20.68 5.21
C ARG A 57 1.07 21.48 4.98
N GLY A 58 0.00 21.17 5.70
CA GLY A 58 -1.32 21.77 5.48
C GLY A 58 -2.00 21.31 4.20
N ASP A 59 -1.59 20.14 3.67
CA ASP A 59 -2.07 19.60 2.40
C ASP A 59 -3.37 18.80 2.54
N LEU A 60 -4.07 18.85 3.69
CA LEU A 60 -5.28 18.08 3.99
C LEU A 60 -6.40 18.94 4.57
N GLU A 61 -7.32 19.44 3.73
CA GLU A 61 -8.58 20.07 4.18
C GLU A 61 -9.58 19.04 4.74
N GLY A 62 -9.38 17.75 4.43
CA GLY A 62 -10.23 16.64 4.83
C GLY A 62 -9.85 15.98 6.15
N LEU A 63 -9.22 16.69 7.09
CA LEU A 63 -8.85 16.15 8.42
C LEU A 63 -9.87 16.50 9.51
N THR A 64 -9.97 15.62 10.50
CA THR A 64 -10.57 15.93 11.81
C THR A 64 -9.60 16.77 12.64
N ASP A 65 -10.09 17.36 13.75
CA ASP A 65 -9.25 18.13 14.69
C ASP A 65 -8.10 17.28 15.28
N ASP A 66 -8.28 15.96 15.35
CA ASP A 66 -7.29 14.99 15.84
C ASP A 66 -6.33 14.50 14.73
N GLY A 67 -6.42 15.07 13.52
CA GLY A 67 -5.51 14.77 12.41
C GLY A 67 -5.83 13.50 11.61
N TRP A 68 -7.02 12.90 11.80
CA TRP A 68 -7.50 11.74 11.04
C TRP A 68 -8.22 12.17 9.76
N LEU A 69 -8.22 11.32 8.72
CA LEU A 69 -9.04 11.58 7.54
C LEU A 69 -10.53 11.55 7.91
N THR A 70 -11.28 12.51 7.37
CA THR A 70 -12.74 12.44 7.31
C THR A 70 -13.18 11.37 6.31
N ASP A 71 -14.43 10.89 6.42
CA ASP A 71 -15.02 9.95 5.45
C ASP A 71 -14.88 10.42 3.98
N SER A 72 -15.00 11.73 3.74
CA SER A 72 -14.82 12.30 2.41
C SER A 72 -13.35 12.30 1.97
N GLY A 73 -12.42 12.58 2.89
CA GLY A 73 -10.98 12.48 2.65
C GLY A 73 -10.56 11.04 2.33
N LEU A 74 -11.05 10.07 3.10
CA LEU A 74 -10.80 8.65 2.89
C LEU A 74 -11.29 8.17 1.51
N ARG A 75 -12.52 8.54 1.14
CA ARG A 75 -13.08 8.19 -0.19
C ARG A 75 -12.28 8.80 -1.34
N LYS A 76 -11.84 10.06 -1.22
CA LYS A 76 -10.99 10.70 -2.24
C LYS A 76 -9.62 10.03 -2.34
N ALA A 77 -9.03 9.65 -1.20
CA ALA A 77 -7.77 8.92 -1.18
C ALA A 77 -7.91 7.56 -1.88
N GLU A 78 -8.99 6.83 -1.60
CA GLU A 78 -9.34 5.58 -2.28
C GLU A 78 -9.51 5.77 -3.79
N GLU A 79 -10.35 6.71 -4.23
CA GLU A 79 -10.60 6.96 -5.66
C GLU A 79 -9.32 7.35 -6.42
N THR A 80 -8.49 8.20 -5.81
CA THR A 80 -7.23 8.67 -6.40
C THR A 80 -6.19 7.55 -6.46
N MET A 81 -5.99 6.83 -5.36
CA MET A 81 -5.05 5.70 -5.31
C MET A 81 -5.47 4.59 -6.27
N LYS A 82 -6.77 4.26 -6.34
CA LYS A 82 -7.31 3.26 -7.27
C LYS A 82 -7.00 3.63 -8.72
N LYS A 83 -7.16 4.91 -9.08
CA LYS A 83 -6.83 5.41 -10.41
C LYS A 83 -5.32 5.28 -10.69
N LEU A 84 -4.48 5.69 -9.75
CA LEU A 84 -3.01 5.64 -9.90
C LEU A 84 -2.50 4.20 -10.07
N LEU A 85 -3.00 3.26 -9.27
CA LEU A 85 -2.67 1.83 -9.39
C LEU A 85 -3.12 1.26 -10.75
N LYS A 86 -4.30 1.65 -11.24
CA LYS A 86 -4.78 1.26 -12.58
C LYS A 86 -3.93 1.84 -13.71
N ASP A 87 -3.59 3.12 -13.62
CA ASP A 87 -2.77 3.81 -14.62
C ASP A 87 -1.34 3.21 -14.68
N ALA A 88 -0.84 2.72 -13.55
CA ALA A 88 0.42 1.97 -13.45
C ALA A 88 0.31 0.49 -13.87
N GLY A 89 -0.90 -0.01 -14.13
CA GLY A 89 -1.14 -1.40 -14.55
C GLY A 89 -0.97 -2.44 -13.44
N VAL A 90 -1.10 -2.03 -12.16
CA VAL A 90 -0.95 -2.93 -11.01
C VAL A 90 -2.09 -3.97 -10.99
N PRO A 91 -1.81 -5.27 -11.08
CA PRO A 91 -2.82 -6.31 -10.95
C PRO A 91 -3.50 -6.23 -9.57
N GLY A 92 -4.82 -6.39 -9.52
CA GLY A 92 -5.57 -6.28 -8.25
C GLY A 92 -5.98 -4.86 -7.88
N ALA A 93 -5.65 -3.82 -8.66
CA ALA A 93 -6.07 -2.44 -8.36
C ALA A 93 -7.60 -2.26 -8.16
N ASP A 94 -8.43 -3.12 -8.76
CA ASP A 94 -9.88 -3.10 -8.56
C ASP A 94 -10.33 -3.52 -7.15
N THR A 95 -9.49 -4.26 -6.43
CA THR A 95 -9.74 -4.75 -5.07
C THR A 95 -9.18 -3.82 -4.00
N LEU A 96 -8.68 -2.63 -4.39
CA LEU A 96 -8.17 -1.64 -3.44
C LEU A 96 -9.16 -1.43 -2.29
N SER A 97 -8.66 -1.65 -1.09
CA SER A 97 -9.28 -1.31 0.18
C SER A 97 -8.46 -0.19 0.81
N VAL A 98 -9.16 0.80 1.37
CA VAL A 98 -8.55 1.88 2.15
C VAL A 98 -9.25 1.93 3.49
N SER A 99 -8.47 1.86 4.56
CA SER A 99 -9.01 1.93 5.91
C SER A 99 -8.16 2.84 6.77
N ASP A 100 -8.81 3.64 7.60
CA ASP A 100 -8.18 4.36 8.69
C ASP A 100 -8.51 3.65 10.01
N GLN A 101 -7.55 3.58 10.92
CA GLN A 101 -7.79 3.07 12.28
C GLN A 101 -7.97 4.24 13.25
N THR A 102 -9.02 5.03 13.05
CA THR A 102 -9.31 6.18 13.92
C THR A 102 -9.27 5.79 15.40
N GLY A 103 -8.47 6.53 16.18
CA GLY A 103 -8.28 6.32 17.62
C GLY A 103 -7.02 5.52 18.01
N GLY A 104 -6.15 5.18 17.06
CA GLY A 104 -4.79 4.72 17.34
C GLY A 104 -3.87 5.85 17.86
N ASP A 105 -2.62 5.49 18.19
CA ASP A 105 -1.64 6.44 18.74
C ASP A 105 -1.28 7.57 17.75
N ASP A 106 -1.21 7.24 16.45
CA ASP A 106 -0.86 8.17 15.38
C ASP A 106 -1.84 8.06 14.20
N PRO A 107 -2.32 9.21 13.64
CA PRO A 107 -3.15 9.20 12.45
C PRO A 107 -2.45 8.60 11.23
N HIS A 108 -3.05 7.55 10.67
CA HIS A 108 -2.54 6.83 9.51
C HIS A 108 -3.69 6.29 8.65
N VAL A 109 -3.33 5.89 7.43
CA VAL A 109 -4.21 5.16 6.53
C VAL A 109 -3.50 3.89 6.06
N ASP A 110 -4.26 2.82 5.86
CA ASP A 110 -3.81 1.58 5.26
C ASP A 110 -4.40 1.47 3.86
N PHE A 111 -3.53 1.28 2.86
CA PHE A 111 -3.89 0.92 1.50
C PHE A 111 -3.56 -0.55 1.28
N SER A 112 -4.49 -1.33 0.77
CA SER A 112 -4.23 -2.75 0.46
C SER A 112 -4.97 -3.24 -0.77
N ILE A 113 -4.36 -4.18 -1.49
CA ILE A 113 -4.96 -4.88 -2.63
C ILE A 113 -4.82 -6.39 -2.44
N ALA A 114 -5.85 -7.12 -2.88
CA ALA A 114 -5.75 -8.56 -3.03
C ALA A 114 -4.93 -8.90 -4.28
N ILE A 115 -3.91 -9.73 -4.10
CA ILE A 115 -3.07 -10.26 -5.17
C ILE A 115 -3.88 -11.33 -5.92
N PRO A 116 -4.05 -11.20 -7.26
CA PRO A 116 -4.78 -12.20 -8.03
C PRO A 116 -4.23 -13.61 -7.81
N ALA A 117 -5.12 -14.58 -7.59
CA ALA A 117 -4.74 -15.97 -7.38
C ALA A 117 -4.29 -16.60 -8.72
N ASP A 118 -2.98 -16.71 -8.92
CA ASP A 118 -2.40 -17.59 -9.93
C ASP A 118 -1.67 -18.74 -9.22
N SER A 119 -2.27 -19.92 -9.30
CA SER A 119 -1.79 -21.13 -8.63
C SER A 119 -0.43 -21.62 -9.14
N ASN A 120 0.04 -21.11 -10.27
CA ASN A 120 1.32 -21.51 -10.87
C ASN A 120 2.39 -20.42 -10.78
N ALA A 121 2.08 -19.27 -10.19
CA ALA A 121 3.05 -18.19 -10.06
C ALA A 121 4.09 -18.51 -8.97
N SER A 122 5.35 -18.17 -9.25
CA SER A 122 6.39 -18.16 -8.23
C SER A 122 6.29 -16.91 -7.36
N VAL A 123 6.87 -16.97 -6.16
CA VAL A 123 7.01 -15.79 -5.28
C VAL A 123 7.62 -14.61 -6.02
N GLY A 124 8.73 -14.82 -6.75
CA GLY A 124 9.40 -13.77 -7.53
C GLY A 124 8.51 -13.15 -8.61
N GLN A 125 7.68 -13.95 -9.29
CA GLN A 125 6.76 -13.42 -10.30
C GLN A 125 5.71 -12.49 -9.69
N VAL A 126 5.14 -12.87 -8.54
CA VAL A 126 4.16 -12.04 -7.83
C VAL A 126 4.80 -10.75 -7.31
N VAL A 127 6.02 -10.86 -6.79
CA VAL A 127 6.74 -9.71 -6.25
C VAL A 127 7.07 -8.70 -7.36
N ASP A 128 7.61 -9.16 -8.48
CA ASP A 128 7.96 -8.29 -9.61
C ASP A 128 6.73 -7.69 -10.31
N GLN A 129 5.60 -8.42 -10.36
CA GLN A 129 4.41 -7.99 -11.12
C GLN A 129 3.38 -7.24 -10.29
N VAL A 130 3.36 -7.42 -8.96
CA VAL A 130 2.32 -6.86 -8.09
C VAL A 130 2.90 -6.09 -6.92
N VAL A 131 3.76 -6.71 -6.10
CA VAL A 131 4.28 -6.09 -4.86
C VAL A 131 5.13 -4.86 -5.17
N HIS A 132 6.17 -5.01 -6.00
CA HIS A 132 7.05 -3.89 -6.35
C HIS A 132 6.27 -2.75 -7.05
N PRO A 133 5.41 -3.01 -8.06
CA PRO A 133 4.59 -1.96 -8.66
C PRO A 133 3.65 -1.26 -7.68
N PHE A 134 3.00 -2.01 -6.77
CA PHE A 134 2.13 -1.43 -5.74
C PHE A 134 2.92 -0.51 -4.81
N CYS A 135 4.00 -1.00 -4.21
CA CYS A 135 4.84 -0.23 -3.28
C CYS A 135 5.45 0.99 -3.95
N ALA A 136 5.92 0.87 -5.20
CA ALA A 136 6.43 1.99 -5.97
C ALA A 136 5.35 3.06 -6.20
N VAL A 137 4.10 2.70 -6.48
CA VAL A 137 3.01 3.68 -6.63
C VAL A 137 2.76 4.41 -5.31
N VAL A 138 2.59 3.67 -4.20
CA VAL A 138 2.34 4.26 -2.89
C VAL A 138 3.46 5.23 -2.51
N GLN A 139 4.71 4.77 -2.55
CA GLN A 139 5.88 5.58 -2.20
C GLN A 139 5.95 6.87 -3.05
N ASN A 140 5.73 6.78 -4.36
CA ASN A 140 5.82 7.93 -5.25
C ASN A 140 4.76 8.99 -4.96
N VAL A 141 3.58 8.60 -4.46
CA VAL A 141 2.44 9.51 -4.33
C VAL A 141 2.28 10.03 -2.91
N THR A 142 2.81 9.33 -1.90
CA THR A 142 2.77 9.76 -0.49
C THR A 142 4.04 10.43 -0.01
N ASP A 143 5.19 10.21 -0.65
CA ASP A 143 6.45 10.93 -0.38
C ASP A 143 7.01 11.62 -1.65
N PRO A 144 6.75 12.93 -1.84
CA PRO A 144 7.15 13.66 -3.04
C PRO A 144 8.65 14.02 -3.08
N GLY A 145 9.47 13.53 -2.14
CA GLY A 145 10.93 13.56 -2.25
C GLY A 145 11.46 12.82 -3.50
N THR A 146 10.60 12.02 -4.14
CA THR A 146 10.88 11.27 -5.36
C THR A 146 10.29 11.98 -6.59
N PHE A 147 11.11 12.79 -7.27
CA PHE A 147 10.92 13.35 -8.63
C PHE A 147 9.47 13.55 -9.14
N GLY A 148 8.87 14.71 -8.86
CA GLY A 148 7.77 15.25 -9.69
C GLY A 148 6.48 14.41 -9.76
N SER A 149 6.33 13.44 -8.88
CA SER A 149 5.13 12.59 -8.78
C SER A 149 3.94 13.36 -8.21
N PRO A 150 2.70 13.06 -8.64
CA PRO A 150 1.51 13.69 -8.09
C PRO A 150 1.40 13.35 -6.60
N TYR A 151 1.33 14.37 -5.75
CA TYR A 151 1.18 14.18 -4.31
C TYR A 151 -0.28 13.83 -4.01
N LEU A 152 -0.54 12.59 -3.58
CA LEU A 152 -1.87 12.04 -3.30
C LEU A 152 -2.72 13.01 -2.49
N TRP A 153 -2.13 13.57 -1.45
CA TRP A 153 -2.81 14.44 -0.49
C TRP A 153 -3.24 15.78 -1.10
N SER A 154 -2.53 16.26 -2.13
CA SER A 154 -2.95 17.46 -2.86
C SER A 154 -4.25 17.27 -3.66
N GLU A 155 -4.59 16.04 -4.04
CA GLU A 155 -5.86 15.72 -4.71
C GLU A 155 -6.98 15.43 -3.68
N VAL A 156 -6.63 14.93 -2.49
CA VAL A 156 -7.59 14.74 -1.38
C VAL A 156 -8.14 16.10 -0.88
N SER A 157 -7.34 17.15 -0.94
CA SER A 157 -7.69 18.50 -0.49
C SER A 157 -8.45 19.38 -1.45
N ARG A 158 -8.61 19.00 -2.73
CA ARG A 158 -9.40 19.75 -3.71
C ARG A 158 -10.86 19.34 -3.67
#